data_AF-A0A6A7G3Y1-F1
#
_entry.id   AF-A0A6A7G3Y1-F1
#
_cell.length_a   1.000
_cell.length_b   1.000
_cell.length_c   1.000
_cell.angle_alpha   90.00
_cell.angle_beta   90.00
_cell.angle_gamma   90.00
#
_symmetry.space_group_name_H-M   'P 1'
#
loop_
_entity.id
_entity.type
_entity.pdbx_description
1 polymer ?
#
loop_
_entity_poly.entity_id
_entity_poly.type
_entity_poly.pdbx_seq_one_letter_code
_entity_poly.pdbx_strand_id
1 'polypeptide(L)'
;MEQPQVDVMSEKGNKHLLADESTEKPTKKRVPPTFPILPNNRFGTTTAPTLRHPLFIGDFTLDENRKFHHDKRSLSFISIDWDQAQTKKVEFDLNLSMDKVHRRNYKEQKTEKLDRLLMWILLNRYKFAVSPAPPNQLQQQNSGDSSFQSNKSSNINSSHSSRSASIDAQQNPLLNTGAITSLSTDFVCYRGLLREIMCSPYQREGWIILAT
;
A
#
# COMPACT_ATOMS: atom_id res chain seq x y z
N MET A 1 -9.01 16.20 -95.15
CA MET A 1 -10.18 17.05 -95.44
C MET A 1 -11.42 16.27 -95.08
N GLU A 2 -12.47 16.99 -94.67
CA GLU A 2 -13.79 16.55 -94.19
C GLU A 2 -13.95 16.27 -92.67
N GLN A 3 -14.62 17.22 -92.00
CA GLN A 3 -15.57 16.99 -90.89
C GLN A 3 -16.99 16.84 -91.49
N PRO A 4 -18.01 16.36 -90.73
CA PRO A 4 -18.85 17.23 -89.85
C PRO A 4 -19.20 16.58 -88.48
N GLN A 5 -19.39 17.30 -87.36
CA GLN A 5 -20.62 17.96 -86.84
C GLN A 5 -21.84 17.01 -86.76
N VAL A 6 -22.64 16.81 -85.70
CA VAL A 6 -23.12 17.57 -84.50
C VAL A 6 -23.58 16.52 -83.44
N ASP A 7 -23.71 16.79 -82.13
CA ASP A 7 -24.98 17.27 -81.55
C ASP A 7 -24.82 17.78 -80.10
N VAL A 8 -25.64 18.78 -79.79
CA VAL A 8 -25.70 19.58 -78.57
C VAL A 8 -26.93 19.14 -77.79
N MET A 9 -26.82 18.79 -76.50
CA MET A 9 -27.94 18.99 -75.57
C MET A 9 -27.45 19.45 -74.19
N SER A 10 -28.16 20.47 -73.72
CA SER A 10 -27.89 21.35 -72.59
C SER A 10 -28.47 20.78 -71.29
N GLU A 11 -27.65 20.65 -70.24
CA GLU A 11 -28.11 20.45 -68.87
C GLU A 11 -28.16 21.78 -68.11
N LYS A 12 -29.38 22.29 -67.91
CA LYS A 12 -29.71 23.17 -66.78
C LYS A 12 -31.09 22.81 -66.26
N GLY A 13 -31.15 22.36 -65.01
CA GLY A 13 -32.40 22.06 -64.31
C GLY A 13 -32.17 21.95 -62.81
N ASN A 14 -32.14 23.09 -62.14
CA ASN A 14 -31.95 23.23 -60.70
C ASN A 14 -33.30 23.05 -59.98
N LYS A 15 -33.42 22.08 -59.06
CA LYS A 15 -34.48 22.02 -58.02
C LYS A 15 -33.96 21.39 -56.71
N HIS A 16 -33.45 22.26 -55.86
CA HIS A 16 -33.68 22.41 -54.40
C HIS A 16 -34.21 21.23 -53.54
N LEU A 17 -33.50 20.96 -52.42
CA LEU A 17 -33.90 20.32 -51.13
C LEU A 17 -34.19 18.81 -51.15
N LEU A 18 -33.64 17.93 -50.31
CA LEU A 18 -33.21 17.99 -48.90
C LEU A 18 -31.78 17.43 -48.74
N ALA A 19 -30.93 18.14 -48.01
CA ALA A 19 -29.77 17.54 -47.37
C ALA A 19 -30.25 16.80 -46.12
N ASP A 20 -30.18 15.46 -46.13
CA ASP A 20 -30.22 14.71 -44.87
C ASP A 20 -28.79 14.70 -44.33
N GLU A 21 -28.45 15.83 -43.71
CA GLU A 21 -27.27 16.01 -42.89
C GLU A 21 -27.46 15.15 -41.65
N SER A 22 -27.15 13.86 -41.75
CA SER A 22 -26.88 13.02 -40.59
C SER A 22 -25.58 13.53 -39.94
N THR A 23 -25.72 14.64 -39.22
CA THR A 23 -24.79 15.11 -38.21
C THR A 23 -24.81 14.11 -37.07
N GLU A 24 -24.16 12.96 -37.28
CA GLU A 24 -23.59 12.21 -36.18
C GLU A 24 -22.54 13.12 -35.54
N LYS A 25 -22.98 13.88 -34.53
CA LYS A 25 -22.09 14.63 -33.64
C LYS A 25 -21.01 13.65 -33.19
N PRO A 26 -19.71 13.95 -33.35
CA PRO A 26 -18.67 13.09 -32.85
C PRO A 26 -18.87 13.00 -31.34
N THR A 27 -19.36 11.85 -30.88
CA THR A 27 -19.47 11.56 -29.45
C THR A 27 -18.07 11.71 -28.90
N LYS A 28 -17.83 12.80 -28.14
CA LYS A 28 -16.54 13.10 -27.53
C LYS A 28 -16.18 11.89 -26.65
N LYS A 29 -15.38 10.97 -27.18
CA LYS A 29 -14.82 9.85 -26.41
C LYS A 29 -14.02 10.49 -25.28
N ARG A 30 -14.53 10.38 -24.05
CA ARG A 30 -13.86 10.94 -22.88
C ARG A 30 -12.53 10.22 -22.73
N VAL A 31 -11.44 10.96 -22.92
CA VAL A 31 -10.10 10.44 -22.66
C VAL A 31 -10.03 10.12 -21.16
N PRO A 32 -9.55 8.92 -20.77
CA PRO A 32 -9.40 8.59 -19.37
C PRO A 32 -8.45 9.60 -18.71
N PRO A 33 -8.69 9.96 -17.43
CA PRO A 33 -7.82 10.88 -16.73
C PRO A 33 -6.38 10.33 -16.69
N THR A 34 -5.41 11.17 -17.03
CA THR A 34 -3.99 10.79 -17.02
C THR A 34 -3.27 11.47 -15.87
N PHE A 35 -2.27 10.78 -15.33
CA PHE A 35 -1.42 11.30 -14.26
C PHE A 35 0.01 11.49 -14.81
N PRO A 36 0.46 12.74 -15.03
CA PRO A 36 1.75 12.99 -15.67
C PRO A 36 2.91 12.82 -14.66
N ILE A 37 3.87 11.95 -14.98
CA ILE A 37 4.93 11.51 -14.05
C ILE A 37 6.29 12.18 -14.24
N LEU A 38 6.45 13.17 -15.14
CA LEU A 38 7.77 13.78 -15.37
C LEU A 38 8.33 14.44 -14.09
N PRO A 39 9.65 14.33 -13.81
CA PRO A 39 10.25 14.90 -12.60
C PRO A 39 9.98 16.40 -12.41
N ASN A 40 10.03 17.15 -13.51
CA ASN A 40 9.85 18.61 -13.50
C ASN A 40 8.38 19.05 -13.39
N ASN A 41 7.43 18.13 -13.26
CA ASN A 41 6.02 18.46 -13.07
C ASN A 41 5.72 18.72 -11.59
N ARG A 42 4.55 18.23 -11.12
CA ARG A 42 3.98 18.38 -9.78
C ARG A 42 4.88 17.91 -8.63
N PHE A 43 5.96 17.20 -8.93
CA PHE A 43 6.93 16.69 -7.95
C PHE A 43 8.13 17.63 -7.73
N GLY A 44 8.27 18.68 -8.54
CA GLY A 44 9.32 19.69 -8.38
C GLY A 44 9.05 20.73 -7.29
N THR A 45 8.10 20.48 -6.38
CA THR A 45 7.83 21.39 -5.26
C THR A 45 9.07 21.52 -4.38
N THR A 46 9.39 22.75 -3.96
CA THR A 46 10.59 23.05 -3.15
C THR A 46 10.59 22.39 -1.76
N THR A 47 9.46 21.82 -1.34
CA THR A 47 9.29 21.18 -0.04
C THR A 47 8.94 19.71 -0.19
N ALA A 48 9.53 18.87 0.67
CA ALA A 48 9.22 17.45 0.72
C ALA A 48 7.83 17.23 1.36
N PRO A 49 7.04 16.27 0.87
CA PRO A 49 5.75 15.95 1.47
C PRO A 49 5.93 15.39 2.88
N THR A 50 4.96 15.65 3.75
CA THR A 50 4.94 15.07 5.10
C THR A 50 4.57 13.60 5.01
N LEU A 51 5.48 12.72 5.42
CA LEU A 51 5.24 11.28 5.52
C LEU A 51 5.05 10.88 6.98
N ARG A 52 4.01 10.10 7.25
CA ARG A 52 3.74 9.55 8.59
C ARG A 52 4.89 8.62 8.98
N HIS A 53 5.31 8.68 10.26
CA HIS A 53 6.28 7.73 10.78
C HIS A 53 5.75 6.29 10.64
N PRO A 54 6.53 5.35 10.07
CA PRO A 54 6.10 3.96 9.94
C PRO A 54 5.86 3.30 11.30
N LEU A 55 4.71 2.64 11.46
CA LEU A 55 4.38 1.87 12.66
C LEU A 55 4.59 0.37 12.40
N PHE A 56 5.31 -0.31 13.29
CA PHE A 56 5.45 -1.76 13.23
C PHE A 56 4.23 -2.45 13.85
N ILE A 57 3.40 -3.08 13.02
CA ILE A 57 2.20 -3.81 13.46
C ILE A 57 2.51 -5.30 13.69
N GLY A 58 3.42 -5.86 12.89
CA GLY A 58 3.94 -7.20 13.05
C GLY A 58 4.53 -7.74 11.76
N ASP A 59 4.74 -9.04 11.75
CA ASP A 59 5.55 -9.74 10.76
C ASP A 59 5.04 -11.17 10.53
N PHE A 60 5.50 -11.77 9.44
CA PHE A 60 5.31 -13.17 9.08
C PHE A 60 6.51 -13.64 8.29
N THR A 61 6.67 -14.96 8.20
CA THR A 61 7.81 -15.58 7.53
C THR A 61 7.34 -16.58 6.48
N LEU A 62 8.20 -16.80 5.49
CA LEU A 62 8.04 -17.82 4.46
C LEU A 62 9.24 -18.75 4.59
N ASP A 63 8.98 -20.05 4.67
CA ASP A 63 10.05 -21.05 4.71
C ASP A 63 10.64 -21.34 3.32
N GLU A 64 11.60 -22.26 3.28
CA GLU A 64 12.26 -22.75 2.06
C GLU A 64 11.26 -23.25 1.00
N ASN A 65 10.12 -23.76 1.45
CA ASN A 65 9.06 -24.34 0.63
C ASN A 65 7.93 -23.32 0.36
N ARG A 66 8.16 -22.03 0.65
CA ARG A 66 7.16 -20.94 0.54
C ARG A 66 5.89 -21.14 1.36
N LYS A 67 5.96 -21.94 2.42
CA LYS A 67 4.86 -22.08 3.37
C LYS A 67 4.87 -20.88 4.31
N PHE A 68 3.68 -20.38 4.56
CA PHE A 68 3.47 -19.28 5.49
C PHE A 68 3.61 -19.75 6.94
N HIS A 69 4.35 -18.98 7.73
CA HIS A 69 4.47 -19.13 9.18
C HIS A 69 4.22 -17.79 9.86
N HIS A 70 3.48 -17.84 10.97
CA HIS A 70 3.14 -16.66 11.77
C HIS A 70 4.13 -16.49 12.93
N ASP A 71 5.43 -16.59 12.64
CA ASP A 71 6.50 -16.44 13.61
C ASP A 71 7.74 -15.77 13.01
N LYS A 72 8.76 -15.58 13.84
CA LYS A 72 10.03 -14.90 13.51
C LYS A 72 11.15 -15.86 13.08
N ARG A 73 10.82 -17.07 12.62
CA ARG A 73 11.84 -18.13 12.41
C ARG A 73 12.90 -17.79 11.36
N SER A 74 12.56 -16.96 10.38
CA SER A 74 13.49 -16.54 9.32
C SER A 74 14.17 -15.19 9.61
N LEU A 75 14.08 -14.68 10.83
CA LEU A 75 14.74 -13.45 11.22
C LEU A 75 16.23 -13.72 11.47
N SER A 76 17.09 -13.12 10.65
CA SER A 76 18.54 -13.20 10.82
C SER A 76 19.07 -11.97 11.54
N PHE A 77 20.06 -12.18 12.41
CA PHE A 77 20.77 -11.10 13.09
C PHE A 77 22.04 -10.74 12.33
N ILE A 78 22.33 -9.45 12.27
CA ILE A 78 23.60 -8.96 11.74
C ILE A 78 24.66 -9.23 12.82
N SER A 79 25.57 -10.17 12.53
CA SER A 79 26.70 -10.48 13.39
C SER A 79 27.93 -9.74 12.88
N ILE A 80 28.24 -8.61 13.50
CA ILE A 80 29.46 -7.84 13.22
C ILE A 80 30.29 -7.81 14.51
N ASP A 81 31.52 -8.30 14.42
CA ASP A 81 32.52 -8.13 15.46
C ASP A 81 33.18 -6.76 15.27
N TRP A 82 32.69 -5.76 15.98
CA TRP A 82 33.14 -4.37 15.86
C TRP A 82 34.59 -4.16 16.30
N ASP A 83 35.10 -5.00 17.22
CA ASP A 83 36.48 -4.93 17.70
C ASP A 83 37.45 -5.37 16.60
N GLN A 84 37.09 -6.41 15.84
CA GLN A 84 37.86 -6.88 14.69
C GLN A 84 37.55 -6.11 13.40
N ALA A 85 36.43 -5.40 13.31
CA ALA A 85 36.00 -4.70 12.09
C ALA A 85 36.99 -3.61 11.65
N GLN A 86 37.76 -3.04 12.58
CA GLN A 86 38.77 -2.02 12.27
C GLN A 86 40.07 -2.61 11.73
N THR A 87 40.38 -3.86 12.07
CA THR A 87 41.68 -4.49 11.78
C THR A 87 41.59 -5.55 10.68
N LYS A 88 40.41 -6.18 10.51
CA LYS A 88 40.20 -7.28 9.58
C LYS A 88 39.50 -6.80 8.32
N LYS A 89 40.19 -6.93 7.19
CA LYS A 89 39.60 -6.70 5.86
C LYS A 89 38.57 -7.79 5.57
N VAL A 90 37.42 -7.39 5.03
CA VAL A 90 36.36 -8.30 4.62
C VAL A 90 36.71 -8.94 3.27
N GLU A 91 36.76 -10.27 3.23
CA GLU A 91 37.07 -11.06 2.02
C GLU A 91 35.96 -12.10 1.77
N PHE A 92 34.75 -11.62 1.50
CA PHE A 92 33.64 -12.51 1.14
C PHE A 92 33.76 -12.94 -0.33
N ASP A 93 34.00 -14.23 -0.56
CA ASP A 93 33.84 -14.81 -1.90
C ASP A 93 32.36 -15.17 -2.15
N LEU A 94 31.71 -14.32 -2.94
CA LEU A 94 30.31 -14.49 -3.32
C LEU A 94 30.09 -15.58 -4.38
N ASN A 95 31.15 -16.15 -4.96
CA ASN A 95 31.04 -17.23 -5.94
C ASN A 95 31.00 -18.62 -5.28
N LEU A 96 31.41 -18.73 -4.02
CA LEU A 96 31.35 -19.99 -3.28
C LEU A 96 29.92 -20.53 -3.23
N SER A 97 29.76 -21.80 -3.59
CA SER A 97 28.48 -22.53 -3.53
C SER A 97 27.38 -21.99 -4.46
N MET A 98 27.73 -21.25 -5.52
CA MET A 98 26.78 -20.80 -6.56
C MET A 98 26.05 -21.97 -7.25
N ASP A 99 26.65 -23.15 -7.27
CA ASP A 99 26.09 -24.42 -7.74
C ASP A 99 24.95 -24.96 -6.85
N LYS A 100 24.93 -24.59 -5.55
CA LYS A 100 23.93 -25.05 -4.56
C LYS A 100 22.75 -24.07 -4.40
N VAL A 101 22.66 -23.05 -5.25
CA VAL A 101 21.65 -22.00 -5.10
C VAL A 101 20.26 -22.53 -5.43
N HIS A 102 19.41 -22.65 -4.42
CA HIS A 102 17.99 -22.87 -4.60
C HIS A 102 17.29 -21.58 -5.05
N ARG A 103 16.95 -21.52 -6.34
CA ARG A 103 16.25 -20.36 -6.91
C ARG A 103 14.76 -20.44 -6.66
N ARG A 104 14.18 -19.27 -6.44
CA ARG A 104 12.74 -19.08 -6.28
C ARG A 104 11.98 -19.51 -7.54
N ASN A 105 10.89 -20.26 -7.38
CA ASN A 105 9.96 -20.54 -8.47
C ASN A 105 9.17 -19.27 -8.83
N TYR A 106 9.50 -18.67 -9.98
CA TYR A 106 8.88 -17.43 -10.44
C TYR A 106 7.39 -17.58 -10.80
N LYS A 107 6.98 -18.76 -11.28
CA LYS A 107 5.59 -19.01 -11.69
C LYS A 107 4.65 -18.97 -10.49
N GLU A 108 5.00 -19.67 -9.41
CA GLU A 108 4.24 -19.70 -8.16
C GLU A 108 4.22 -18.31 -7.49
N GLN A 109 5.35 -17.60 -7.48
CA GLN A 109 5.42 -16.26 -6.90
C GLN A 109 4.48 -15.27 -7.58
N LYS A 110 4.34 -15.34 -8.91
CA LYS A 110 3.47 -14.43 -9.66
C LYS A 110 2.00 -14.61 -9.28
N THR A 111 1.61 -15.81 -8.85
CA THR A 111 0.24 -16.11 -8.41
C THR A 111 -0.06 -15.68 -6.98
N GLU A 112 0.96 -15.57 -6.11
CA GLU A 112 0.77 -15.25 -4.69
C GLU A 112 0.11 -13.88 -4.46
N LYS A 113 0.34 -12.89 -5.34
CA LYS A 113 -0.22 -11.53 -5.24
C LYS A 113 -0.23 -11.06 -3.77
N LEU A 114 -1.36 -10.54 -3.27
CA LEU A 114 -1.51 -10.10 -1.88
C LEU A 114 -1.88 -11.23 -0.91
N ASP A 115 -2.00 -12.48 -1.35
CA ASP A 115 -2.62 -13.58 -0.58
C ASP A 115 -1.94 -13.79 0.78
N ARG A 116 -0.61 -13.76 0.83
CA ARG A 116 0.15 -13.93 2.09
C ARG A 116 -0.05 -12.77 3.05
N LEU A 117 -0.08 -11.54 2.52
CA LEU A 117 -0.34 -10.34 3.31
C LEU A 117 -1.79 -10.32 3.84
N LEU A 118 -2.76 -10.66 2.99
CA LEU A 118 -4.17 -10.72 3.37
C LEU A 118 -4.41 -11.83 4.40
N MET A 119 -3.81 -13.01 4.21
CA MET A 119 -3.87 -14.09 5.19
C MET A 119 -3.32 -13.65 6.55
N TRP A 120 -2.22 -12.90 6.57
CA TRP A 120 -1.68 -12.34 7.82
C TRP A 120 -2.63 -11.32 8.48
N ILE A 121 -3.24 -10.43 7.69
CA ILE A 121 -4.21 -9.46 8.19
C ILE A 121 -5.42 -10.17 8.81
N LEU A 122 -5.94 -11.21 8.15
CA LEU A 122 -7.07 -12.01 8.65
C LEU A 122 -6.75 -12.67 9.99
N LEU A 123 -5.55 -13.24 10.15
CA LEU A 123 -5.10 -13.84 11.40
C LEU A 123 -4.93 -12.79 12.53
N ASN A 124 -4.62 -11.54 12.19
CA ASN A 124 -4.29 -10.47 13.14
C ASN A 124 -5.33 -9.35 13.15
N ARG A 125 -6.58 -9.67 12.82
CA ARG A 125 -7.71 -8.70 12.73
C ARG A 125 -7.83 -7.77 13.94
N TYR A 126 -7.53 -8.27 15.14
CA TYR A 126 -7.62 -7.51 16.38
C TYR A 126 -6.65 -6.32 16.43
N LYS A 127 -5.53 -6.39 15.69
CA LYS A 127 -4.57 -5.29 15.56
C LYS A 127 -5.07 -4.13 14.70
N PHE A 128 -6.11 -4.39 13.90
CA PHE A 128 -6.71 -3.44 12.96
C PHE A 128 -8.12 -3.00 13.38
N ALA A 129 -8.60 -3.53 14.51
CA ALA A 129 -9.91 -3.16 15.03
C ALA A 129 -9.89 -1.68 15.43
N VAL A 130 -10.72 -0.88 14.78
CA VAL A 130 -11.02 0.47 15.24
C VAL A 130 -11.83 0.33 16.52
N SER A 131 -11.29 0.73 17.67
CA SER A 131 -12.11 0.82 18.88
C SER A 131 -13.31 1.70 18.56
N PRO A 132 -14.55 1.27 18.83
CA PRO A 132 -15.67 2.19 18.78
C PRO A 132 -15.33 3.36 19.71
N ALA A 133 -15.57 4.58 19.21
CA ALA A 133 -15.31 5.80 19.96
C ALA A 133 -15.95 5.68 21.36
N PRO A 134 -15.28 6.18 22.43
CA PRO A 134 -15.90 6.21 23.74
C PRO A 134 -17.22 7.00 23.64
N PRO A 135 -18.35 6.49 24.15
CA PRO A 135 -19.59 7.25 24.19
C PRO A 135 -19.35 8.51 25.00
N ASN A 136 -19.69 9.66 24.41
CA ASN A 136 -19.66 10.98 25.04
C ASN A 136 -20.04 10.87 26.52
N GLN A 137 -19.11 11.20 27.42
CA GLN A 137 -19.43 11.37 28.83
C GLN A 137 -20.40 12.56 28.91
N LEU A 138 -21.68 12.24 29.13
CA LEU A 138 -22.69 13.22 29.52
C LEU A 138 -22.12 14.01 30.71
N GLN A 139 -21.96 15.32 30.51
CA GLN A 139 -21.71 16.27 31.59
C GLN A 139 -22.83 16.12 32.62
N GLN A 140 -22.56 15.46 33.73
CA GLN A 140 -23.31 15.70 34.96
C GLN A 140 -22.90 17.09 35.46
N GLN A 141 -23.67 18.10 35.07
CA GLN A 141 -23.76 19.32 35.88
C GLN A 141 -24.45 18.94 37.18
N ASN A 142 -23.65 18.65 38.22
CA ASN A 142 -24.12 18.70 39.58
C ASN A 142 -23.71 20.05 40.17
N SER A 143 -24.73 20.88 40.36
CA SER A 143 -24.74 22.03 41.25
C SER A 143 -24.53 21.56 42.69
N GLY A 144 -23.65 22.22 43.46
CA GLY A 144 -23.50 21.94 44.89
C GLY A 144 -22.26 22.60 45.51
N ASP A 145 -22.52 23.59 46.35
CA ASP A 145 -21.62 24.56 46.95
C ASP A 145 -20.57 24.04 47.98
N SER A 146 -19.48 24.83 48.06
CA SER A 146 -18.75 25.29 49.25
C SER A 146 -17.63 24.47 49.93
N SER A 147 -16.50 25.19 50.03
CA SER A 147 -15.54 25.30 51.15
C SER A 147 -14.24 24.46 51.17
N PHE A 148 -13.14 25.19 50.91
CA PHE A 148 -11.83 25.21 51.59
C PHE A 148 -11.42 24.01 52.46
N GLN A 149 -10.26 23.41 52.13
CA GLN A 149 -9.10 23.40 53.03
C GLN A 149 -7.81 22.96 52.31
N SER A 150 -6.78 23.77 52.51
CA SER A 150 -5.36 23.47 52.31
C SER A 150 -4.92 22.29 53.17
N ASN A 151 -4.21 21.31 52.61
CA ASN A 151 -3.26 20.51 53.38
C ASN A 151 -2.06 20.09 52.52
N LYS A 152 -0.91 20.60 52.96
CA LYS A 152 0.45 20.23 52.56
C LYS A 152 0.83 19.02 53.41
N SER A 153 1.08 17.86 52.81
CA SER A 153 1.84 16.78 53.45
C SER A 153 2.36 15.79 52.41
N SER A 154 3.68 15.66 52.45
CA SER A 154 4.48 14.57 51.91
C SER A 154 3.87 13.19 52.17
N ASN A 155 3.81 12.34 51.14
CA ASN A 155 3.84 10.92 51.38
C ASN A 155 4.67 10.20 50.31
N ILE A 156 5.82 9.71 50.77
CA ILE A 156 6.68 8.75 50.10
C ILE A 156 5.91 7.44 50.08
N ASN A 157 5.67 6.86 48.90
CA ASN A 157 5.43 5.44 48.77
C ASN A 157 6.08 4.93 47.49
N SER A 158 7.30 4.45 47.68
CA SER A 158 7.91 3.39 46.91
C SER A 158 7.00 2.17 46.92
N SER A 159 6.57 1.72 45.74
CA SER A 159 6.12 0.35 45.56
C SER A 159 6.59 -0.15 44.20
N HIS A 160 7.73 -0.84 44.24
CA HIS A 160 8.03 -1.93 43.33
C HIS A 160 6.79 -2.84 43.21
N SER A 161 6.25 -2.97 42.01
CA SER A 161 5.42 -4.12 41.68
C SER A 161 6.02 -4.79 40.46
N SER A 162 6.88 -5.76 40.75
CA SER A 162 7.18 -6.89 39.88
C SER A 162 5.87 -7.45 39.32
N ARG A 163 5.71 -7.44 38.00
CA ARG A 163 4.80 -8.35 37.30
C ARG A 163 5.63 -9.17 36.33
N SER A 164 6.26 -10.17 36.91
CA SER A 164 6.54 -11.45 36.27
C SER A 164 5.21 -12.03 35.76
N ALA A 165 4.95 -11.90 34.46
CA ALA A 165 3.95 -12.70 33.78
C ALA A 165 4.71 -13.79 33.01
N SER A 166 4.66 -14.98 33.59
CA SER A 166 5.19 -16.23 33.11
C SER A 166 4.72 -16.57 31.70
N ILE A 167 5.64 -17.20 31.00
CA ILE A 167 5.46 -18.04 29.83
C ILE A 167 4.34 -19.04 30.11
N ASP A 168 3.29 -19.03 29.30
CA ASP A 168 2.59 -20.25 28.93
C ASP A 168 2.11 -20.14 27.49
N ALA A 169 2.56 -21.12 26.71
CA ALA A 169 2.11 -21.41 25.37
C ALA A 169 0.65 -21.89 25.37
N GLN A 170 0.08 -21.92 24.16
CA GLN A 170 -1.21 -22.52 23.83
C GLN A 170 -2.44 -21.68 24.18
N GLN A 171 -2.72 -20.71 23.31
CA GLN A 171 -4.06 -20.62 22.75
C GLN A 171 -3.91 -20.15 21.31
N ASN A 172 -3.94 -21.13 20.38
CA ASN A 172 -4.45 -20.87 19.05
C ASN A 172 -5.88 -20.34 19.24
N PRO A 173 -6.21 -19.08 18.94
CA PRO A 173 -7.59 -18.73 18.77
C PRO A 173 -7.95 -19.30 17.39
N LEU A 174 -8.55 -20.50 17.42
CA LEU A 174 -9.45 -20.95 16.37
C LEU A 174 -10.22 -19.73 15.85
N LEU A 175 -10.05 -19.47 14.55
CA LEU A 175 -10.83 -18.57 13.70
C LEU A 175 -11.88 -17.81 14.51
N ASN A 176 -11.49 -16.67 15.08
CA ASN A 176 -12.49 -15.71 15.48
C ASN A 176 -13.16 -15.32 14.14
N THR A 177 -14.39 -15.76 13.95
CA THR A 177 -15.16 -15.68 12.68
C THR A 177 -16.01 -14.40 12.63
N GLY A 178 -15.76 -13.42 13.51
CA GLY A 178 -16.37 -12.09 13.36
C GLY A 178 -15.89 -11.43 12.06
N ALA A 179 -16.79 -11.06 11.16
CA ALA A 179 -16.40 -10.35 9.95
C ALA A 179 -15.60 -9.08 10.31
N ILE A 180 -14.50 -8.81 9.60
CA ILE A 180 -13.81 -7.52 9.68
C ILE A 180 -14.74 -6.51 8.99
N THR A 181 -15.34 -5.59 9.75
CA THR A 181 -16.25 -4.57 9.19
C THR A 181 -15.48 -3.49 8.44
N SER A 182 -14.29 -3.12 8.93
CA SER A 182 -13.39 -2.17 8.29
C SER A 182 -11.97 -2.26 8.87
N LEU A 183 -10.98 -1.89 8.06
CA LEU A 183 -9.59 -1.70 8.50
C LEU A 183 -9.34 -0.20 8.74
N SER A 184 -8.45 0.13 9.69
CA SER A 184 -8.00 1.51 9.94
C SER A 184 -6.97 2.00 8.91
N THR A 185 -7.17 1.69 7.62
CA THR A 185 -6.24 2.05 6.54
C THR A 185 -6.96 2.22 5.20
N ASP A 186 -6.44 3.10 4.35
CA ASP A 186 -7.04 3.43 3.04
C ASP A 186 -6.65 2.44 1.94
N PHE A 187 -5.45 1.85 2.02
CA PHE A 187 -4.95 0.91 1.01
C PHE A 187 -4.01 -0.12 1.62
N VAL A 188 -3.98 -1.32 1.01
CA VAL A 188 -3.08 -2.41 1.38
C VAL A 188 -2.26 -2.82 0.17
N CYS A 189 -0.94 -2.75 0.27
CA CYS A 189 -0.04 -3.21 -0.79
C CYS A 189 1.34 -3.58 -0.22
N TYR A 190 2.18 -4.25 -1.02
CA TYR A 190 3.58 -4.45 -0.65
C TYR A 190 4.41 -3.19 -0.85
N ARG A 191 5.44 -3.02 0.00
CA ARG A 191 6.45 -1.96 -0.12
C ARG A 191 7.04 -1.84 -1.52
N GLY A 192 7.25 -2.97 -2.21
CA GLY A 192 7.78 -2.98 -3.58
C GLY A 192 6.94 -2.14 -4.55
N LEU A 193 5.61 -2.19 -4.44
CA LEU A 193 4.70 -1.42 -5.27
C LEU A 193 4.86 0.10 -5.05
N LEU A 194 4.93 0.53 -3.79
CA LEU A 194 5.16 1.94 -3.45
C LEU A 194 6.51 2.44 -3.95
N ARG A 195 7.55 1.59 -3.92
CA ARG A 195 8.85 1.91 -4.49
C ARG A 195 8.75 2.17 -6.00
N GLU A 196 8.08 1.29 -6.75
CA GLU A 196 7.87 1.49 -8.19
C GLU A 196 7.15 2.81 -8.47
N ILE A 197 6.11 3.15 -7.69
CA ILE A 197 5.40 4.44 -7.82
C ILE A 197 6.34 5.61 -7.54
N MET A 198 7.10 5.59 -6.44
CA MET A 198 8.03 6.67 -6.08
C MET A 198 9.17 6.85 -7.08
N CYS A 199 9.64 5.76 -7.70
CA CYS A 199 10.72 5.78 -8.69
C CYS A 199 10.23 6.10 -10.11
N SER A 200 8.91 6.11 -10.34
CA SER A 200 8.31 6.28 -11.67
C SER A 200 8.78 7.51 -12.46
N PRO A 201 9.03 8.68 -11.84
CA PRO A 201 9.55 9.83 -12.60
C PRO A 201 10.91 9.60 -13.26
N TYR A 202 11.70 8.66 -12.75
CA TYR A 202 13.06 8.39 -13.20
C TYR A 202 13.21 7.03 -13.90
N GLN A 203 12.17 6.22 -13.89
CA GLN A 203 12.19 4.85 -14.42
C GLN A 203 11.71 4.83 -15.87
N ARG A 204 12.43 4.08 -16.71
CA ARG A 204 12.07 3.91 -18.14
C ARG A 204 11.14 2.72 -18.37
N GLU A 205 11.16 1.74 -17.48
CA GLU A 205 10.30 0.56 -17.56
C GLU A 205 8.91 0.87 -17.00
N GLY A 206 7.88 0.48 -17.76
CA GLY A 206 6.49 0.63 -17.35
C GLY A 206 6.03 -0.48 -16.41
N TRP A 207 5.00 -0.20 -15.63
CA TRP A 207 4.36 -1.15 -14.72
C TRP A 207 2.83 -1.04 -14.80
N ILE A 208 2.14 -2.09 -14.36
CA ILE A 208 0.66 -2.13 -14.28
C ILE A 208 0.29 -2.42 -12.83
N ILE A 209 -0.60 -1.61 -12.27
CA ILE A 209 -1.18 -1.82 -10.94
C ILE A 209 -2.64 -2.21 -11.11
N LEU A 210 -3.00 -3.31 -10.47
CA LEU A 210 -4.39 -3.72 -10.28
C LEU A 210 -4.84 -3.20 -8.92
N ALA A 211 -5.87 -2.36 -8.90
CA ALA A 211 -6.55 -1.89 -7.70
C ALA A 211 -7.97 -2.47 -7.67
N THR A 212 -8.49 -2.75 -6.48
CA THR A 212 -9.83 -3.33 -6.25
C THR A 212 -10.49 -2.61 -5.09
#